data_AF-C8XIS0-F1
#
_entry.id   AF-C8XIS0-F1
#
_cell.length_a   1.000
_cell.length_b   1.000
_cell.length_c   1.000
_cell.angle_alpha   90.00
_cell.angle_beta   90.00
_cell.angle_gamma   90.00
#
_symmetry.space_group_name_H-M   'P 1'
#
loop_
_entity.id
_entity.type
_entity.pdbx_description
1 polymer ?
#
loop_
_entity_poly.entity_id
_entity_poly.type
_entity_poly.pdbx_seq_one_letter_code
_entity_poly.pdbx_strand_id
1 'polypeptide(L)'
;MSGDNDFPGPGARTWRPPSGILIGLMVVALAAAAAAVLDTDPMDRLVYGLVGVVLLVLALVGRRRRLVAGPRGLLIAGAGGARIVPWSMVRSIECGRTRRMRTATLEIDLVDGELLLYGRLDLGAEPDAVLADLTGWFEGRDDLSGPARS
;
A
#
# COMPACT_ATOMS: atom_id res chain seq x y z
N MET A 1 -22.62 -25.44 -5.61
CA MET A 1 -22.69 -24.19 -4.81
C MET A 1 -21.29 -23.90 -4.26
N SER A 2 -20.46 -23.18 -4.99
CA SER A 2 -19.14 -22.65 -4.58
C SER A 2 -18.64 -21.78 -5.74
N GLY A 3 -18.70 -20.47 -5.59
CA GLY A 3 -18.31 -19.51 -6.64
C GLY A 3 -18.42 -18.04 -6.22
N ASP A 4 -19.13 -17.73 -5.13
CA ASP A 4 -19.30 -16.35 -4.66
C ASP A 4 -18.19 -15.83 -3.74
N ASN A 5 -17.20 -16.66 -3.39
CA ASN A 5 -16.14 -16.31 -2.42
C ASN A 5 -14.78 -15.95 -3.04
N ASP A 6 -14.64 -15.97 -4.38
CA ASP A 6 -13.35 -15.69 -5.04
C ASP A 6 -13.12 -14.19 -5.21
N PHE A 7 -13.03 -13.47 -4.09
CA PHE A 7 -12.37 -12.17 -4.08
C PHE A 7 -10.91 -12.37 -3.66
N PRO A 8 -9.91 -11.95 -4.47
CA PRO A 8 -10.00 -11.28 -5.77
C PRO A 8 -10.22 -12.27 -6.93
N GLY A 9 -11.24 -12.02 -7.77
CA GLY A 9 -11.63 -12.92 -8.87
C GLY A 9 -10.74 -12.82 -10.11
N PRO A 10 -11.09 -13.52 -11.21
CA PRO A 10 -10.37 -13.43 -12.48
C PRO A 10 -10.20 -11.97 -12.93
N GLY A 11 -8.98 -11.60 -13.31
CA GLY A 11 -8.65 -10.23 -13.73
C GLY A 11 -8.22 -9.28 -12.59
N ALA A 12 -8.17 -9.73 -11.33
CA ALA A 12 -7.68 -8.91 -10.24
C ALA A 12 -6.19 -8.54 -10.37
N ARG A 13 -5.86 -7.29 -10.04
CA ARG A 13 -4.50 -6.76 -10.07
C ARG A 13 -4.01 -6.45 -8.67
N THR A 14 -2.74 -6.76 -8.39
CA THR A 14 -2.10 -6.55 -7.09
C THR A 14 -0.92 -5.60 -7.21
N TRP A 15 -0.89 -4.59 -6.35
CA TRP A 15 0.24 -3.71 -6.10
C TRP A 15 0.79 -3.92 -4.70
N ARG A 16 2.10 -3.81 -4.58
CA ARG A 16 2.85 -4.12 -3.36
C ARG A 16 4.21 -3.42 -3.39
N PRO A 17 4.80 -3.13 -2.22
CA PRO A 17 6.08 -2.48 -2.15
C PRO A 17 7.16 -3.20 -2.97
N PRO A 18 8.09 -2.46 -3.58
CA PRO A 18 9.17 -3.07 -4.34
C PRO A 18 10.05 -3.88 -3.39
N SER A 19 10.22 -5.16 -3.73
CA SER A 19 11.00 -6.12 -2.92
C SER A 19 12.42 -5.65 -2.66
N GLY A 20 13.03 -4.92 -3.61
CA GLY A 20 14.37 -4.35 -3.47
C GLY A 20 14.53 -3.41 -2.26
N ILE A 21 13.52 -2.60 -1.93
CA ILE A 21 13.59 -1.71 -0.76
C ILE A 21 13.53 -2.52 0.53
N LEU A 22 12.66 -3.52 0.60
CA LEU A 22 12.57 -4.41 1.75
C LEU A 22 13.88 -5.18 1.97
N ILE A 23 14.48 -5.68 0.89
CA ILE A 23 15.78 -6.36 0.95
C ILE A 23 16.88 -5.39 1.40
N GLY A 24 16.91 -4.17 0.85
CA GLY A 24 17.86 -3.14 1.25
C GLY A 24 17.77 -2.81 2.75
N LEU A 25 16.55 -2.60 3.26
CA LEU A 25 16.31 -2.38 4.69
C LEU A 25 16.83 -3.55 5.55
N MET A 26 16.58 -4.79 5.13
CA MET A 26 17.08 -5.98 5.83
C MET A 26 18.61 -6.06 5.83
N VAL A 27 19.26 -5.75 4.70
CA VAL A 27 20.74 -5.74 4.60
C VAL A 27 21.34 -4.69 5.53
N VAL A 28 20.79 -3.47 5.53
CA VAL A 28 21.27 -2.40 6.43
C VAL A 28 21.00 -2.75 7.89
N ALA A 29 19.85 -3.35 8.20
CA ALA A 29 19.55 -3.81 9.55
C ALA A 29 20.55 -4.88 10.04
N LEU A 30 20.93 -5.83 9.17
CA LEU A 30 21.95 -6.84 9.47
C LEU A 30 23.33 -6.23 9.67
N ALA A 31 23.73 -5.27 8.83
CA ALA A 31 24.97 -4.53 9.00
C ALA A 31 25.02 -3.75 10.31
N ALA A 32 23.92 -3.07 10.67
CA ALA A 32 23.82 -2.36 11.95
C ALA A 32 23.89 -3.33 13.14
N ALA A 33 23.23 -4.49 13.06
CA ALA A 33 23.33 -5.52 14.10
C ALA A 33 24.77 -6.06 14.25
N ALA A 34 25.48 -6.28 13.14
CA ALA A 34 26.89 -6.69 13.17
C ALA A 34 27.78 -5.61 13.81
N ALA A 35 27.59 -4.33 13.44
CA ALA A 35 28.30 -3.22 14.05
C ALA A 35 28.05 -3.14 15.57
N ALA A 36 26.80 -3.30 16.02
CA ALA A 36 26.45 -3.31 17.44
C ALA A 36 27.10 -4.47 18.24
N VAL A 37 27.47 -5.56 17.59
CA VAL A 37 28.17 -6.69 18.22
C VAL A 37 29.68 -6.47 18.26
N LEU A 38 30.24 -5.89 17.20
CA LEU A 38 31.68 -5.69 17.03
C LEU A 38 32.21 -4.46 17.76
N ASP A 39 31.37 -3.45 17.98
CA ASP A 39 31.80 -2.22 18.65
C ASP A 39 32.04 -2.45 20.15
N THR A 40 33.05 -1.75 20.68
CA THR A 40 33.45 -1.80 22.09
C THR A 40 32.84 -0.65 22.89
N ASP A 41 32.45 0.46 22.25
CA ASP A 41 31.83 1.58 22.94
C ASP A 41 30.35 1.27 23.23
N PRO A 42 29.91 1.26 24.50
CA PRO A 42 28.53 0.96 24.84
C PRO A 42 27.50 1.92 24.22
N MET A 43 27.87 3.18 23.96
CA MET A 43 26.98 4.17 23.35
C MET A 43 26.72 3.82 21.88
N ASP A 44 27.77 3.52 21.12
CA ASP A 44 27.68 3.22 19.69
C ASP A 44 26.90 1.93 19.45
N ARG A 45 27.09 0.92 20.31
CA ARG A 45 26.31 -0.32 20.28
C ARG A 45 24.80 -0.08 20.43
N LEU A 46 24.41 0.83 21.34
CA LEU A 46 23.00 1.19 21.54
C LEU A 46 22.41 1.85 20.29
N VAL A 47 23.15 2.78 19.69
CA VAL A 47 22.71 3.48 18.47
C VAL A 47 22.54 2.49 17.32
N TYR A 48 23.54 1.64 17.04
CA TYR A 48 23.45 0.64 15.99
C TYR A 48 22.34 -0.38 16.23
N GLY A 49 22.17 -0.82 17.48
CA GLY A 49 21.07 -1.70 17.86
C GLY A 49 19.70 -1.07 17.60
N LEU A 50 19.51 0.18 18.01
CA LEU A 50 18.25 0.91 17.80
C LEU A 50 17.96 1.11 16.31
N VAL A 51 18.97 1.51 15.52
CA VAL A 51 18.84 1.65 14.07
C VAL A 51 18.44 0.31 13.44
N GLY A 52 19.09 -0.79 13.81
CA GLY A 52 18.76 -2.12 13.32
C GLY A 52 17.30 -2.51 13.61
N VAL A 53 16.84 -2.26 14.85
CA VAL A 53 15.44 -2.52 15.26
C VAL A 53 14.46 -1.67 14.44
N VAL A 54 14.71 -0.37 14.29
CA VAL A 54 13.84 0.54 13.53
C VAL A 54 13.73 0.08 12.07
N LEU A 55 14.86 -0.26 11.44
CA LEU A 55 14.89 -0.73 10.05
C LEU A 55 14.14 -2.06 9.87
N LEU A 56 14.29 -2.98 10.84
CA LEU A 56 13.56 -4.25 10.83
C LEU A 56 12.05 -4.04 10.95
N VAL A 57 11.62 -3.15 11.85
CA VAL A 57 10.21 -2.77 12.00
C VAL A 57 9.68 -2.15 10.70
N LEU A 58 10.42 -1.23 10.09
CA LEU A 58 10.05 -0.62 8.81
C LEU A 58 9.91 -1.66 7.69
N ALA A 59 10.84 -2.61 7.58
CA ALA A 59 10.77 -3.68 6.58
C ALA A 59 9.53 -4.58 6.81
N LEU A 60 9.23 -4.92 8.06
CA LEU A 60 8.11 -5.80 8.39
C LEU A 60 6.75 -5.12 8.19
N VAL A 61 6.62 -3.85 8.62
CA VAL A 61 5.41 -3.05 8.44
C VAL A 61 5.19 -2.76 6.95
N GLY A 62 6.25 -2.39 6.23
CA GLY A 62 6.21 -2.11 4.80
C GLY A 62 5.68 -3.31 4.01
N ARG A 63 6.19 -4.52 4.27
CA ARG A 63 5.76 -5.76 3.57
C ARG A 63 4.24 -5.99 3.60
N ARG A 64 3.53 -5.50 4.62
CA ARG A 64 2.09 -5.72 4.78
C ARG A 64 1.23 -4.79 3.93
N ARG A 65 1.79 -3.69 3.41
CA ARG A 65 1.08 -2.80 2.49
C ARG A 65 0.82 -3.56 1.20
N ARG A 66 -0.44 -3.86 0.91
CA ARG A 66 -0.84 -4.48 -0.35
C ARG A 66 -2.18 -3.91 -0.76
N LEU A 67 -2.25 -3.46 -1.99
CA LEU A 67 -3.49 -3.06 -2.62
C LEU A 67 -3.82 -4.11 -3.67
N VAL A 68 -5.03 -4.66 -3.61
CA VAL A 68 -5.54 -5.53 -4.67
C VAL A 68 -6.84 -4.94 -5.15
N ALA A 69 -7.00 -4.77 -6.46
CA ALA A 69 -8.27 -4.39 -7.05
C ALA A 69 -8.83 -5.57 -7.84
N GLY A 70 -10.14 -5.73 -7.78
CA GLY A 70 -10.88 -6.67 -8.60
C GLY A 70 -12.33 -6.20 -8.81
N PRO A 71 -13.14 -7.00 -9.51
CA PRO A 71 -14.49 -6.58 -9.89
C PRO A 71 -15.41 -6.19 -8.72
N ARG A 72 -15.22 -6.77 -7.54
CA ARG A 72 -16.08 -6.53 -6.36
C ARG A 72 -15.61 -5.37 -5.48
N GLY A 73 -14.36 -4.92 -5.62
CA GLY A 73 -13.78 -3.88 -4.77
C GLY A 73 -12.28 -3.98 -4.60
N LEU A 74 -11.81 -3.38 -3.51
CA LEU A 74 -10.42 -3.28 -3.10
C LEU A 74 -10.14 -4.21 -1.91
N LEU A 75 -9.05 -4.98 -1.96
CA LEU A 75 -8.44 -5.58 -0.78
C LEU A 75 -7.32 -4.67 -0.32
N ILE A 76 -7.49 -4.08 0.85
CA ILE A 76 -6.50 -3.21 1.47
C ILE A 76 -5.86 -3.99 2.61
N ALA A 77 -4.57 -4.29 2.49
CA ALA A 77 -3.77 -4.84 3.57
C ALA A 77 -2.81 -3.78 4.12
N GLY A 78 -2.73 -3.69 5.44
CA GLY A 78 -1.82 -2.80 6.17
C GLY A 78 -1.40 -3.39 7.51
N ALA A 79 -0.86 -2.54 8.39
CA ALA A 79 -0.36 -2.97 9.70
C ALA A 79 -1.47 -3.59 10.58
N GLY A 80 -2.69 -3.06 10.52
CA GLY A 80 -3.85 -3.51 11.30
C GLY A 80 -4.60 -4.72 10.74
N GLY A 81 -4.14 -5.31 9.62
CA GLY A 81 -4.79 -6.45 8.97
C GLY A 81 -5.16 -6.17 7.52
N ALA A 82 -5.91 -7.09 6.92
CA ALA A 82 -6.47 -6.95 5.58
C ALA A 82 -7.99 -6.84 5.66
N ARG A 83 -8.56 -5.90 4.89
CA ARG A 83 -10.01 -5.73 4.78
C ARG A 83 -10.43 -5.55 3.33
N ILE A 84 -11.66 -5.95 3.04
CA ILE A 84 -12.30 -5.77 1.74
C ILE A 84 -13.13 -4.49 1.81
N VAL A 85 -12.88 -3.59 0.86
CA VAL A 85 -13.63 -2.36 0.67
C VAL A 85 -14.38 -2.47 -0.65
N PRO A 86 -15.72 -2.58 -0.63
CA PRO A 86 -16.49 -2.65 -1.87
C PRO A 86 -16.39 -1.32 -2.62
N TRP A 87 -16.52 -1.35 -3.95
CA TRP A 87 -16.49 -0.12 -4.74
C TRP A 87 -17.54 0.90 -4.30
N SER A 88 -18.69 0.45 -3.77
CA SER A 88 -19.74 1.30 -3.19
C SER A 88 -19.25 2.22 -2.06
N MET A 89 -18.25 1.79 -1.29
CA MET A 89 -17.62 2.58 -0.22
C MET A 89 -16.52 3.51 -0.70
N VAL A 90 -16.05 3.38 -1.94
CA VAL A 90 -15.06 4.29 -2.50
C VAL A 90 -15.80 5.52 -3.01
N ARG A 91 -15.47 6.69 -2.45
CA ARG A 91 -16.04 7.98 -2.82
C ARG A 91 -15.32 8.55 -4.04
N SER A 92 -14.00 8.57 -4.01
CA SER A 92 -13.17 9.04 -5.12
C SER A 92 -11.81 8.35 -5.12
N ILE A 93 -11.16 8.34 -6.29
CA ILE A 93 -9.80 7.84 -6.49
C ILE A 93 -9.08 8.89 -7.31
N GLU A 94 -8.04 9.48 -6.75
CA GLU A 94 -7.33 10.59 -7.37
C GLU A 94 -5.82 10.43 -7.19
N CYS A 95 -5.04 11.23 -7.90
CA CYS A 95 -3.60 11.33 -7.68
C CYS A 95 -3.25 12.73 -7.19
N GLY A 96 -2.88 12.83 -5.92
CA GLY A 96 -2.35 14.04 -5.33
C GLY A 96 -0.91 14.28 -5.80
N ARG A 97 -0.65 15.44 -6.39
CA ARG A 97 0.71 15.96 -6.58
C ARG A 97 0.91 17.16 -5.68
N THR A 98 1.79 17.02 -4.69
CA THR A 98 2.20 18.20 -3.92
C THR A 98 3.16 19.02 -4.79
N ARG A 99 2.82 20.29 -5.09
CA ARG A 99 3.65 21.14 -5.97
C ARG A 99 5.10 21.34 -5.48
N ARG A 100 5.34 21.06 -4.19
CA ARG A 100 6.63 21.18 -3.50
C ARG A 100 7.46 19.89 -3.51
N MET A 101 6.84 18.71 -3.59
CA MET A 101 7.55 17.43 -3.68
C MET A 101 7.25 16.79 -5.03
N ARG A 102 8.28 16.43 -5.79
CA ARG A 102 8.12 15.81 -7.13
C ARG A 102 7.54 14.38 -7.09
N THR A 103 6.81 14.02 -6.04
CA THR A 103 6.28 12.69 -5.78
C THR A 103 4.76 12.73 -5.82
N ALA A 104 4.18 11.94 -6.72
CA ALA A 104 2.74 11.67 -6.75
C ALA A 104 2.36 10.68 -5.64
N THR A 105 1.10 10.77 -5.21
CA THR A 105 0.49 9.88 -4.23
C THR A 105 -0.91 9.52 -4.75
N LEU A 106 -1.25 8.23 -4.73
CA LEU A 106 -2.61 7.78 -5.00
C LEU A 106 -3.46 8.00 -3.75
N GLU A 107 -4.57 8.68 -3.91
CA GLU A 107 -5.52 9.02 -2.86
C GLU A 107 -6.81 8.25 -3.12
N ILE A 108 -7.27 7.49 -2.12
CA ILE A 108 -8.54 6.76 -2.16
C ILE A 108 -9.36 7.28 -0.99
N ASP A 109 -10.39 8.06 -1.28
CA ASP A 109 -11.31 8.58 -0.28
C ASP A 109 -12.47 7.60 -0.10
N LEU A 110 -12.75 7.25 1.15
CA LEU A 110 -13.85 6.36 1.51
C LEU A 110 -15.06 7.16 2.00
N VAL A 111 -16.25 6.58 1.83
CA VAL A 111 -17.51 7.23 2.23
C VAL A 111 -17.56 7.50 3.73
N ASP A 112 -16.89 6.67 4.55
CA ASP A 112 -16.77 6.83 6.00
C ASP A 112 -15.77 7.92 6.44
N GLY A 113 -15.13 8.60 5.49
CA GLY A 113 -14.17 9.69 5.73
C GLY A 113 -12.73 9.23 5.94
N GLU A 114 -12.44 7.94 5.74
CA GLU A 114 -11.06 7.46 5.75
C GLU A 114 -10.37 7.76 4.40
N LEU A 115 -9.27 8.53 4.47
CA LEU A 115 -8.42 8.82 3.31
C LEU A 115 -7.20 7.88 3.31
N LEU A 116 -7.09 7.05 2.28
CA LEU A 116 -5.95 6.17 2.08
C LEU A 116 -4.96 6.79 1.09
N LEU A 117 -3.72 6.93 1.54
CA LEU A 117 -2.63 7.48 0.74
C LEU A 117 -1.62 6.37 0.41
N TYR A 118 -1.33 6.20 -0.88
CA TYR A 118 -0.34 5.24 -1.36
C TYR A 118 0.71 5.95 -2.22
N GLY A 119 1.95 5.97 -1.74
CA GLY A 119 3.07 6.45 -2.54
C GLY A 119 3.59 5.38 -3.50
N ARG A 120 4.53 5.79 -4.36
CA ARG A 120 5.23 4.86 -5.27
C ARG A 120 5.88 3.69 -4.54
N LEU A 121 6.41 3.91 -3.33
CA LEU A 121 7.06 2.85 -2.55
C LEU A 121 6.06 1.86 -1.95
N ASP A 122 4.80 2.27 -1.74
CA ASP A 122 3.75 1.38 -1.26
C ASP A 122 3.18 0.53 -2.39
N LEU A 123 3.11 1.09 -3.60
CA LEU A 123 2.51 0.45 -4.78
C LEU A 123 3.51 -0.39 -5.58
N GLY A 124 4.81 -0.03 -5.55
CA GLY A 124 5.82 -0.59 -6.44
C GLY A 124 5.65 -0.18 -7.91
N ALA A 125 4.76 0.79 -8.17
CA ALA A 125 4.42 1.33 -9.49
C ALA A 125 4.13 2.83 -9.37
N GLU A 126 4.16 3.54 -10.50
CA GLU A 126 3.81 4.97 -10.52
C GLU A 126 2.32 5.15 -10.16
N PRO A 127 1.98 6.03 -9.21
CA PRO A 127 0.59 6.22 -8.75
C PRO A 127 -0.40 6.52 -9.89
N ASP A 128 0.00 7.32 -10.88
CA ASP A 128 -0.86 7.65 -12.03
C ASP A 128 -1.19 6.41 -12.88
N ALA A 129 -0.26 5.47 -13.00
CA ALA A 129 -0.49 4.22 -13.71
C ALA A 129 -1.46 3.31 -12.93
N VAL A 130 -1.33 3.29 -11.59
CA VAL A 130 -2.26 2.55 -10.72
C VAL A 130 -3.66 3.17 -10.78
N LEU A 131 -3.76 4.51 -10.75
CA LEU A 131 -5.04 5.21 -10.92
C LEU A 131 -5.72 4.78 -12.22
N ALA A 132 -5.00 4.83 -13.35
CA ALA A 132 -5.55 4.43 -14.65
C ALA A 132 -6.07 2.98 -14.67
N ASP A 133 -5.37 2.06 -14.02
CA ASP A 133 -5.84 0.69 -13.85
C ASP A 133 -7.11 0.61 -12.99
N LEU A 134 -7.19 1.41 -11.91
CA LEU A 134 -8.32 1.42 -10.98
C LEU A 134 -9.59 2.03 -11.59
N THR A 135 -9.43 3.07 -12.43
CA THR A 135 -10.53 3.82 -13.03
C THR A 135 -11.50 2.91 -13.80
N GLY A 136 -11.00 1.91 -14.52
CA GLY A 136 -11.86 1.00 -15.29
C GLY A 136 -12.86 0.20 -14.45
N TRP A 137 -12.49 -0.20 -13.22
CA TRP A 137 -13.43 -0.86 -12.30
C TRP A 137 -14.34 0.15 -11.61
N PHE A 138 -13.82 1.34 -11.31
CA PHE A 138 -14.57 2.37 -10.62
C PHE A 138 -15.71 2.93 -11.48
N GLU A 139 -15.42 3.29 -12.74
CA GLU A 139 -16.42 3.77 -13.70
C GLU A 139 -17.45 2.70 -14.06
N GLY A 140 -17.01 1.43 -14.17
CA GLY A 140 -17.88 0.27 -14.38
C GLY A 140 -18.77 -0.09 -13.17
N ARG A 141 -18.82 0.74 -12.12
CA ARG A 141 -19.86 0.70 -11.09
C ARG A 141 -20.95 1.75 -11.35
N ASP A 142 -20.57 2.90 -11.92
CA ASP A 142 -21.44 4.06 -12.04
C ASP A 142 -22.43 3.86 -13.20
N ASP A 143 -22.06 3.06 -14.20
CA ASP A 143 -22.93 2.52 -15.25
C ASP A 143 -24.07 1.64 -14.69
N LEU A 144 -23.80 0.83 -13.65
CA LEU A 144 -24.79 0.03 -12.92
C LEU A 144 -25.69 0.89 -12.02
N SER A 145 -25.32 2.16 -11.79
CA SER A 145 -26.03 3.12 -10.93
C SER A 145 -26.92 4.08 -11.74
N GLY A 146 -27.32 3.70 -12.97
CA GLY A 146 -28.03 4.52 -13.96
C GLY A 146 -29.14 5.44 -13.41
N PRO A 147 -29.42 6.56 -14.10
CA PRO A 147 -29.97 7.77 -13.51
C PRO A 147 -31.31 7.51 -12.81
N ALA A 148 -31.36 7.83 -11.51
CA ALA A 148 -32.61 8.11 -10.82
C ALA A 148 -33.26 9.30 -11.52
N ARG A 149 -34.14 9.01 -12.49
CA ARG A 149 -34.98 9.99 -13.17
C ARG A 149 -35.85 10.69 -12.13
N SER A 150 -35.65 12.00 -11.96
CA SER A 150 -36.66 12.94 -11.44
C SER A 150 -37.27 13.70 -12.60
#